data_AF-A0A679JCT9-F1
#
_entry.id   AF-A0A679JCT9-F1
#
_cell.length_a   1.000
_cell.length_b   1.000
_cell.length_c   1.000
_cell.angle_alpha   90.00
_cell.angle_beta   90.00
_cell.angle_gamma   90.00
#
_symmetry.space_group_name_H-M   'P 1'
#
loop_
_entity.id
_entity.type
_entity.pdbx_description
1 polymer ?
#
loop_
_entity_poly.entity_id
_entity_poly.type
_entity_poly.pdbx_seq_one_letter_code
_entity_poly.pdbx_strand_id
1 'polypeptide(L)'
;MKQPTRAWSLNASLLLFAAPAFANGSLLCEGRPYSAEVQFRLSTGELTGLIVARTDRDDPAPQRFVLRQHFADARQQVMRIRGTGAERPHRTVALSVSKSRGTLSYGGVQHRLRCDWDSAG
;
A
#
# COMPACT_ATOMS: atom_id res chain seq x y z
N MET A 1 66.90 19.44 -8.97
CA MET A 1 66.43 19.55 -10.37
C MET A 1 65.32 18.52 -10.61
N LYS A 2 64.26 18.90 -11.36
CA LYS A 2 62.98 18.20 -11.69
C LYS A 2 61.93 18.23 -10.54
N GLN A 3 60.98 19.17 -10.43
CA GLN A 3 59.90 19.70 -11.31
C GLN A 3 58.79 18.66 -11.68
N PRO A 4 57.51 19.10 -11.87
CA PRO A 4 56.35 18.73 -11.05
C PRO A 4 55.19 18.11 -11.89
N THR A 5 53.95 18.17 -11.37
CA THR A 5 52.63 17.91 -12.04
C THR A 5 52.11 16.46 -11.97
N ARG A 6 50.81 16.16 -11.77
CA ARG A 6 49.60 16.83 -12.27
C ARG A 6 48.36 16.36 -11.47
N ALA A 7 47.57 17.31 -10.97
CA ALA A 7 46.21 17.08 -10.49
C ALA A 7 45.28 16.72 -11.66
N TRP A 8 44.40 15.73 -11.48
CA TRP A 8 43.24 15.50 -12.35
C TRP A 8 42.01 15.23 -11.48
N SER A 9 41.34 16.33 -11.13
CA SER A 9 39.97 16.33 -10.61
C SER A 9 39.03 16.02 -11.77
N LEU A 10 38.45 14.83 -11.79
CA LEU A 10 37.32 14.51 -12.68
C LEU A 10 36.02 14.66 -11.90
N ASN A 11 35.49 15.90 -11.93
CA ASN A 11 34.10 16.19 -11.60
C ASN A 11 33.20 15.58 -12.69
N ALA A 12 32.74 14.35 -12.49
CA ALA A 12 31.67 13.77 -13.28
C ALA A 12 30.32 14.20 -12.66
N SER A 13 29.78 15.32 -13.13
CA SER A 13 28.42 15.77 -12.85
C SER A 13 27.42 14.81 -13.49
N LEU A 14 27.06 13.75 -12.76
CA LEU A 14 25.92 12.90 -13.07
C LEU A 14 24.63 13.69 -12.81
N LEU A 15 24.05 14.24 -13.88
CA LEU A 15 22.65 14.65 -13.93
C LEU A 15 21.80 13.39 -13.75
N LEU A 16 21.52 13.06 -12.49
CA LEU A 16 20.48 12.12 -12.10
C LEU A 16 19.15 12.69 -12.61
N PHE A 17 18.64 12.10 -13.69
CA PHE A 17 17.24 12.18 -14.04
C PHE A 17 16.45 11.59 -12.87
N ALA A 18 16.03 12.46 -11.95
CA ALA A 18 15.08 12.11 -10.92
C ALA A 18 13.77 11.77 -11.64
N ALA A 19 13.56 10.49 -11.95
CA ALA A 19 12.23 9.98 -12.17
C ALA A 19 11.38 10.47 -10.98
N PRO A 20 10.21 11.07 -11.21
CA PRO A 20 9.38 11.53 -10.11
C PRO A 20 9.16 10.32 -9.21
N ALA A 21 9.70 10.36 -7.99
CA ALA A 21 9.47 9.35 -7.00
C ALA A 21 7.99 9.45 -6.65
N PHE A 22 7.16 8.66 -7.32
CA PHE A 22 5.76 8.52 -6.96
C PHE A 22 5.72 7.93 -5.56
N ALA A 23 5.57 8.80 -4.57
CA ALA A 23 5.49 8.41 -3.18
C ALA A 23 4.16 7.64 -3.00
N ASN A 24 4.26 6.40 -2.54
CA ASN A 24 3.10 5.56 -2.23
C ASN A 24 2.90 5.58 -0.70
N GLY A 25 1.65 5.68 -0.29
CA GLY A 25 1.24 5.51 1.10
C GLY A 25 0.49 4.20 1.28
N SER A 26 0.34 3.78 2.53
CA SER A 26 -0.49 2.62 2.86
C SER A 26 -1.27 2.81 4.15
N LEU A 27 -2.50 2.32 4.17
CA LEU A 27 -3.34 2.26 5.35
C LEU A 27 -3.36 0.82 5.83
N LEU A 28 -2.86 0.58 7.05
CA LEU A 28 -2.89 -0.74 7.66
C LEU A 28 -4.15 -0.92 8.51
N CYS A 29 -4.85 -2.03 8.26
CA CYS A 29 -5.99 -2.49 9.04
C CYS A 29 -5.70 -3.87 9.63
N GLU A 30 -5.62 -3.97 10.95
CA GLU A 30 -5.26 -5.20 11.65
C GLU A 30 -6.44 -5.84 12.37
N GLY A 31 -6.50 -7.16 12.36
CA GLY A 31 -7.47 -7.94 13.12
C GLY A 31 -7.06 -9.41 13.13
N ARG A 32 -7.81 -10.24 13.85
CA ARG A 32 -7.63 -11.70 13.80
C ARG A 32 -8.80 -12.34 13.06
N PRO A 33 -8.55 -13.29 12.13
CA PRO A 33 -7.25 -13.85 11.75
C PRO A 33 -6.60 -13.14 10.53
N TYR A 34 -7.02 -11.92 10.17
CA TYR A 34 -6.60 -11.24 8.95
C TYR A 34 -6.18 -9.80 9.19
N SER A 35 -5.18 -9.34 8.44
CA SER A 35 -4.87 -7.94 8.21
C SER A 35 -5.17 -7.58 6.75
N ALA A 36 -5.41 -6.29 6.53
CA ALA A 36 -5.58 -5.71 5.21
C ALA A 36 -4.70 -4.47 5.10
N GLU A 37 -3.92 -4.39 4.03
CA GLU A 37 -3.14 -3.21 3.67
C GLU A 37 -3.77 -2.61 2.41
N VAL A 38 -4.14 -1.33 2.51
CA VAL A 38 -4.62 -0.55 1.36
C VAL A 38 -3.47 0.30 0.87
N GLN A 39 -3.16 0.25 -0.42
CA GLN A 39 -2.11 1.04 -1.05
C GLN A 39 -2.72 2.18 -1.87
N PHE A 40 -2.06 3.35 -1.85
CA PHE A 40 -2.47 4.51 -2.65
C PHE A 40 -1.29 5.38 -3.04
N ARG A 41 -1.50 6.19 -4.09
CA ARG A 41 -0.56 7.22 -4.53
C ARG A 41 -0.75 8.48 -3.69
N LEU A 42 0.30 8.97 -3.03
CA LEU A 42 0.21 10.18 -2.20
C LEU A 42 -0.06 11.44 -3.02
N SER A 43 0.41 11.49 -4.27
CA SER A 43 0.22 12.65 -5.15
C SER A 43 -1.23 12.84 -5.61
N THR A 44 -2.02 11.77 -5.67
CA THR A 44 -3.39 11.80 -6.22
C THR A 44 -4.45 11.31 -5.23
N GLY A 45 -4.06 10.62 -4.15
CA GLY A 45 -4.96 9.88 -3.27
C GLY A 45 -5.60 8.65 -3.94
N GLU A 46 -5.15 8.29 -5.14
CA GLU A 46 -5.70 7.16 -5.91
C GLU A 46 -5.35 5.85 -5.21
N LEU A 47 -6.38 5.05 -4.91
CA LEU A 47 -6.21 3.71 -4.37
C LEU A 47 -5.66 2.77 -5.45
N THR A 48 -4.48 2.22 -5.22
CA THR A 48 -3.74 1.39 -6.18
C THR A 48 -3.81 -0.10 -5.87
N GLY A 49 -4.07 -0.48 -4.62
CA GLY A 49 -4.06 -1.89 -4.24
C GLY A 49 -4.77 -2.18 -2.93
N LEU A 50 -5.15 -3.45 -2.79
CA LEU A 50 -5.59 -4.05 -1.53
C LEU A 50 -4.88 -5.39 -1.39
N ILE A 51 -4.24 -5.59 -0.25
CA ILE A 51 -3.53 -6.81 0.11
C ILE A 51 -4.18 -7.36 1.38
N VAL A 52 -4.50 -8.64 1.41
CA VAL A 52 -5.01 -9.32 2.60
C VAL A 52 -4.01 -10.41 3.00
N ALA A 53 -3.57 -10.37 4.26
CA ALA A 53 -2.71 -11.38 4.84
C ALA A 53 -3.40 -12.04 6.03
N ARG A 54 -3.05 -13.29 6.31
CA ARG A 54 -3.45 -13.95 7.56
C ARG A 54 -2.44 -13.60 8.65
N THR A 55 -2.92 -13.33 9.84
CA THR A 55 -2.10 -12.90 11.00
C THR A 55 -1.86 -14.03 12.00
N ASP A 56 -2.46 -15.20 11.78
CA ASP A 56 -2.51 -16.32 12.73
C ASP A 56 -1.68 -17.53 12.28
N ARG A 57 -0.93 -17.40 11.19
CA ARG A 57 0.04 -18.40 10.73
C ARG A 57 1.37 -17.69 10.44
N ASP A 58 2.47 -18.40 10.65
CA ASP A 58 3.81 -17.84 10.47
C ASP A 58 4.14 -17.49 9.01
N ASP A 59 3.49 -18.12 8.01
CA ASP A 59 3.67 -17.70 6.62
C ASP A 59 2.52 -18.11 5.64
N PRO A 60 1.36 -17.47 5.71
CA PRO A 60 0.37 -17.50 4.65
C PRO A 60 0.68 -16.38 3.64
N ALA A 61 1.08 -16.76 2.42
CA ALA A 61 1.37 -15.80 1.35
C ALA A 61 0.25 -14.75 1.21
N PRO A 62 0.58 -13.44 1.28
CA PRO A 62 -0.41 -12.37 1.18
C PRO A 62 -1.08 -12.41 -0.19
N GLN A 63 -2.40 -12.18 -0.21
CA GLN A 63 -3.17 -12.17 -1.44
C GLN A 63 -3.43 -10.74 -1.90
N ARG A 64 -3.13 -10.46 -3.18
CA ARG A 64 -3.39 -9.17 -3.81
C ARG A 64 -4.73 -9.17 -4.53
N PHE A 65 -5.39 -8.02 -4.51
CA PHE A 65 -6.69 -7.84 -5.15
C PHE A 65 -6.64 -6.69 -6.16
N VAL A 66 -7.16 -6.96 -7.35
CA VAL A 66 -7.45 -5.95 -8.36
C VAL A 66 -8.72 -5.22 -7.94
N LEU A 67 -8.62 -3.89 -7.76
CA LEU A 67 -9.73 -3.06 -7.33
C LEU A 67 -10.78 -2.94 -8.45
N ARG A 68 -12.04 -3.16 -8.11
CA ARG A 68 -13.18 -3.04 -9.04
C ARG A 68 -14.03 -1.82 -8.75
N GLN A 69 -14.22 -1.53 -7.48
CA GLN A 69 -14.94 -0.36 -6.99
C GLN A 69 -14.19 0.13 -5.77
N HIS A 70 -13.93 1.44 -5.71
CA HIS A 70 -13.25 2.02 -4.58
C HIS A 70 -13.70 3.45 -4.35
N PHE A 71 -13.70 3.84 -3.09
CA PHE A 71 -14.01 5.18 -2.61
C PHE A 71 -13.18 5.43 -1.36
N ALA A 72 -12.55 6.59 -1.27
CA ALA A 72 -11.84 7.04 -0.09
C ALA A 72 -12.11 8.53 0.15
N ASP A 73 -12.46 8.86 1.39
CA ASP A 73 -12.50 10.21 1.91
C ASP A 73 -11.66 10.25 3.18
N ALA A 74 -10.42 10.73 3.04
CA ALA A 74 -9.48 10.81 4.16
C ALA A 74 -9.92 11.85 5.21
N ARG A 75 -10.63 12.92 4.81
CA ARG A 75 -11.12 13.95 5.74
C ARG A 75 -12.20 13.39 6.66
N GLN A 76 -13.08 12.56 6.11
CA GLN A 76 -14.11 11.86 6.88
C GLN A 76 -13.62 10.53 7.47
N GLN A 77 -12.40 10.11 7.13
CA GLN A 77 -11.83 8.80 7.47
C GLN A 77 -12.77 7.65 7.08
N VAL A 78 -13.31 7.71 5.87
CA VAL A 78 -14.21 6.69 5.32
C VAL A 78 -13.60 6.07 4.08
N MET A 79 -13.65 4.75 3.97
CA MET A 79 -13.17 4.02 2.81
C MET A 79 -14.08 2.85 2.49
N ARG A 80 -14.31 2.58 1.20
CA ARG A 80 -15.00 1.38 0.72
C ARG A 80 -14.27 0.85 -0.49
N ILE A 81 -13.88 -0.42 -0.44
CA ILE A 81 -13.14 -1.10 -1.51
C ILE A 81 -13.81 -2.43 -1.80
N ARG A 82 -13.92 -2.78 -3.07
CA ARG A 82 -14.24 -4.12 -3.55
C ARG A 82 -13.25 -4.53 -4.61
N GLY A 83 -12.82 -5.79 -4.57
CA GLY A 83 -11.85 -6.33 -5.50
C GLY A 83 -11.99 -7.82 -5.76
N THR A 84 -11.24 -8.28 -6.76
CA THR A 84 -11.10 -9.68 -7.14
C THR A 84 -9.63 -10.07 -7.05
N GLY A 85 -9.33 -11.28 -6.57
CA GLY A 85 -7.96 -11.74 -6.39
C GLY A 85 -7.19 -11.71 -7.71
N ALA A 86 -5.97 -11.18 -7.70
CA ALA A 86 -5.14 -11.07 -8.90
C ALA A 86 -4.76 -12.46 -9.44
N GLU A 87 -4.37 -13.36 -8.54
CA GLU A 87 -3.98 -14.73 -8.87
C GLU A 87 -5.17 -15.71 -8.86
N ARG A 88 -6.26 -15.33 -8.17
CA ARG A 88 -7.48 -16.15 -8.02
C ARG A 88 -8.73 -15.29 -8.22
N PRO A 89 -9.18 -15.07 -9.47
CA PRO A 89 -10.27 -14.15 -9.77
C PRO A 89 -11.62 -14.49 -9.11
N HIS A 90 -11.84 -15.78 -8.76
CA HIS A 90 -13.02 -16.24 -8.04
C HIS A 90 -13.03 -15.82 -6.56
N ARG A 91 -11.89 -15.38 -6.00
CA ARG A 91 -11.82 -14.84 -4.64
C ARG A 91 -12.18 -13.36 -4.68
N THR A 92 -13.27 -13.01 -4.04
CA THR A 92 -13.70 -11.62 -3.87
C THR A 92 -13.29 -11.10 -2.50
N VAL A 93 -13.13 -9.78 -2.42
CA VAL A 93 -12.89 -9.07 -1.16
C VAL A 93 -13.72 -7.80 -1.12
N ALA A 94 -14.17 -7.43 0.06
CA ALA A 94 -14.67 -6.09 0.33
C ALA A 94 -14.10 -5.57 1.65
N LEU A 95 -13.62 -4.33 1.66
CA LEU A 95 -13.18 -3.63 2.87
C LEU A 95 -14.00 -2.37 3.03
N SER A 96 -14.57 -2.16 4.22
CA SER A 96 -15.24 -0.90 4.59
C SER A 96 -14.60 -0.35 5.85
N VAL A 97 -14.17 0.91 5.83
CA VAL A 97 -13.52 1.60 6.94
C VAL A 97 -14.33 2.84 7.30
N SER A 98 -14.50 3.07 8.60
CA SER A 98 -15.04 4.32 9.15
C SER A 98 -14.29 4.64 10.44
N LYS A 99 -13.62 5.80 10.45
CA LYS A 99 -12.64 6.16 11.49
C LYS A 99 -11.64 5.01 11.63
N SER A 100 -11.26 4.63 12.84
CA SER A 100 -10.35 3.52 13.09
C SER A 100 -10.96 2.11 12.99
N ARG A 101 -12.21 1.95 12.52
CA ARG A 101 -12.88 0.64 12.45
C ARG A 101 -13.00 0.16 11.01
N GLY A 102 -12.54 -1.06 10.75
CA GLY A 102 -12.66 -1.75 9.47
C GLY A 102 -13.56 -2.99 9.56
N THR A 103 -14.26 -3.28 8.47
CA THR A 103 -14.94 -4.57 8.24
C THR A 103 -14.44 -5.15 6.92
N LEU A 104 -13.76 -6.28 7.00
CA LEU A 104 -13.25 -7.05 5.86
C LEU A 104 -14.18 -8.22 5.60
N SER A 105 -14.79 -8.27 4.42
CA SER A 105 -15.48 -9.46 3.91
C SER A 105 -14.53 -10.24 3.01
N TYR A 106 -14.12 -11.42 3.45
CA TYR A 106 -13.18 -12.27 2.72
C TYR A 106 -13.50 -13.75 2.95
N GLY A 107 -13.47 -14.56 1.88
CA GLY A 107 -13.81 -15.99 1.97
C GLY A 107 -15.26 -16.26 2.41
N GLY A 108 -16.18 -15.32 2.19
CA GLY A 108 -17.59 -15.43 2.60
C GLY A 108 -17.87 -15.07 4.05
N VAL A 109 -16.86 -14.67 4.82
CA VAL A 109 -16.98 -14.31 6.24
C VAL A 109 -16.59 -12.84 6.44
N GLN A 110 -17.16 -12.21 7.47
CA GLN A 110 -16.81 -10.86 7.87
C GLN A 110 -15.86 -10.87 9.07
N HIS A 111 -14.81 -10.05 8.97
CA HIS A 111 -13.78 -9.87 9.99
C HIS A 111 -13.73 -8.39 10.39
N ARG A 112 -13.66 -8.15 11.70
CA ARG A 112 -13.48 -6.79 12.23
C ARG A 112 -12.00 -6.47 12.29
N LEU A 113 -11.63 -5.31 11.79
CA LEU A 113 -10.27 -4.78 11.78
C LEU A 113 -10.23 -3.44 12.52
N ARG A 114 -9.05 -3.08 13.02
CA ARG A 114 -8.70 -1.74 13.47
C ARG A 114 -7.78 -1.12 12.44
N CYS A 115 -8.15 0.02 11.88
CA CYS A 115 -7.39 0.73 10.87
C CYS A 115 -6.67 1.94 11.46
N ASP A 116 -5.42 2.12 11.04
CA ASP A 116 -4.58 3.24 11.46
C ASP A 116 -4.43 4.25 10.32
N TRP A 117 -5.16 5.36 10.42
CA TRP A 117 -5.08 6.45 9.45
C TRP A 117 -3.83 7.32 9.59
N ASP A 118 -3.17 7.29 10.75
CA ASP A 118 -1.95 8.06 10.95
C ASP A 118 -0.77 7.42 10.19
N SER A 119 -0.87 6.11 9.91
CA SER A 119 0.07 5.36 9.07
C SER A 119 -0.08 5.62 7.56
N ALA A 120 -1.14 6.33 7.14
CA ALA A 120 -1.47 6.56 5.73
C ALA A 120 -0.44 7.40 4.94
N GLY A 121 0.53 8.02 5.61
CA GLY A 121 1.61 8.79 4.98
C GLY A 121 1.29 10.26 4.76
#